data_AF-A0A165J7T6-F1
#
_entry.id   AF-A0A165J7T6-F1
#
_cell.length_a   1.000
_cell.length_b   1.000
_cell.length_c   1.000
_cell.angle_alpha   90.00
_cell.angle_beta   90.00
_cell.angle_gamma   90.00
#
_symmetry.space_group_name_H-M   'P 1'
#
loop_
_entity.id
_entity.type
_entity.pdbx_description
1 polymer ?
#
loop_
_entity_poly.entity_id
_entity_poly.type
_entity_poly.pdbx_seq_one_letter_code
_entity_poly.pdbx_strand_id
1 'polypeptide(L)'
;TWLFTTSHLTETMSEAWEALEPTSAEILMSITCLPQVFNARQLPYRGSNDLPYFIVPRVPAHLIPEEKYETGEHLLCRLCDTEVVIEKMRSHVGRHILLKARNLPDPLLDGHPPIGVDPCGFCGRSGCFTVLSVKGKALTIHSSCGYHYQRMKYALASVSTKSSPCTNVPIHCALCPVSKSGYSRTIWKYNAAAHLLDEHSDNTYEPEAMARMFIAMHIERDEESRMNIPSSRTTAFRTSGHLPDSDGIAELRLQQVKPNEKTSGLTRARAPTTESETAAGGSNPRPLQRARTGTLGSSSRM
;
A
#
# COMPACT_ATOMS: atom_id res chain seq x y z
N THR A 1 39.19 -22.57 -4.05
CA THR A 1 38.49 -21.58 -3.23
C THR A 1 38.56 -20.24 -3.92
N TRP A 2 37.42 -19.58 -4.13
CA TRP A 2 37.39 -18.25 -4.74
C TRP A 2 37.86 -17.22 -3.71
N LEU A 3 38.69 -16.26 -4.12
CA LEU A 3 39.19 -15.18 -3.29
C LEU A 3 38.77 -13.85 -3.91
N PHE A 4 38.18 -12.98 -3.09
CA PHE A 4 37.75 -11.64 -3.49
C PHE A 4 38.41 -10.61 -2.59
N THR A 5 38.74 -9.44 -3.12
CA THR A 5 39.22 -8.32 -2.30
C THR A 5 38.06 -7.73 -1.50
N THR A 6 38.36 -7.14 -0.34
CA THR A 6 37.36 -6.45 0.49
C THR A 6 36.68 -5.30 -0.26
N SER A 7 37.42 -4.60 -1.15
CA SER A 7 36.85 -3.55 -2.00
C SER A 7 35.78 -4.09 -2.92
N HIS A 8 36.04 -5.18 -3.64
CA HIS A 8 35.09 -5.80 -4.55
C HIS A 8 33.81 -6.24 -3.82
N LEU A 9 33.94 -6.90 -2.67
CA LEU A 9 32.76 -7.30 -1.88
C LEU A 9 31.93 -6.08 -1.40
N THR A 10 32.61 -4.99 -1.06
CA THR A 10 31.94 -3.75 -0.60
C THR A 10 31.22 -3.06 -1.76
N GLU A 11 31.87 -2.96 -2.91
CA GLU A 11 31.28 -2.41 -4.15
C GLU A 11 30.07 -3.23 -4.57
N THR A 12 30.19 -4.55 -4.67
CA THR A 12 29.06 -5.44 -4.99
C THR A 12 27.92 -5.32 -3.99
N MET A 13 28.21 -5.22 -2.69
CA MET A 13 27.18 -5.02 -1.68
C MET A 13 26.49 -3.65 -1.82
N SER A 14 27.25 -2.60 -2.13
CA SER A 14 26.72 -1.26 -2.38
C SER A 14 25.83 -1.25 -3.61
N GLU A 15 26.27 -1.86 -4.72
CA GLU A 15 25.48 -2.00 -5.95
C GLU A 15 24.19 -2.80 -5.69
N ALA A 16 24.29 -3.91 -4.95
CA ALA A 16 23.13 -4.71 -4.57
C ALA A 16 22.15 -3.93 -3.69
N TRP A 17 22.64 -3.10 -2.76
CA TRP A 17 21.80 -2.25 -1.91
C TRP A 17 21.12 -1.14 -2.71
N GLU A 18 21.86 -0.43 -3.57
CA GLU A 18 21.29 0.61 -4.44
C GLU A 18 20.28 0.03 -5.43
N ALA A 19 20.47 -1.22 -5.88
CA ALA A 19 19.50 -1.92 -6.72
C ALA A 19 18.15 -2.17 -6.02
N LEU A 20 18.09 -2.13 -4.69
CA LEU A 20 16.84 -2.22 -3.92
C LEU A 20 16.11 -0.86 -3.83
N GLU A 21 16.71 0.22 -4.29
CA GLU A 21 16.19 1.60 -4.22
C GLU A 21 15.83 2.00 -2.78
N PRO A 22 16.80 2.07 -1.87
CA PRO A 22 16.55 2.13 -0.43
C PRO A 22 15.91 3.42 0.07
N THR A 23 15.90 4.46 -0.77
CA THR A 23 15.23 5.73 -0.52
C THR A 23 13.82 5.79 -1.11
N SER A 24 13.44 4.80 -1.94
CA SER A 24 12.12 4.68 -2.56
C SER A 24 11.17 3.88 -1.67
N ALA A 25 9.87 4.16 -1.74
CA ALA A 25 8.86 3.33 -1.06
C ALA A 25 8.82 1.89 -1.60
N GLU A 26 9.25 1.70 -2.86
CA GLU A 26 9.30 0.40 -3.55
C GLU A 26 10.24 -0.61 -2.85
N ILE A 27 11.18 -0.14 -2.02
CA ILE A 27 12.02 -1.03 -1.21
C ILE A 27 11.18 -2.02 -0.38
N LEU A 28 9.94 -1.69 0.02
CA LEU A 28 9.10 -2.64 0.75
C LEU A 28 8.82 -3.92 -0.06
N MET A 29 8.67 -3.81 -1.37
CA MET A 29 8.45 -4.98 -2.23
C MET A 29 9.73 -5.80 -2.39
N SER A 30 10.88 -5.13 -2.48
CA SER A 30 12.18 -5.77 -2.67
C SER A 30 12.71 -6.38 -1.37
N ILE A 31 12.61 -5.67 -0.25
CA ILE A 31 13.19 -6.07 1.04
C ILE A 31 12.50 -7.29 1.63
N THR A 32 11.19 -7.46 1.38
CA THR A 32 10.43 -8.65 1.81
C THR A 32 10.81 -9.89 1.01
N CYS A 33 11.44 -9.72 -0.16
CA CYS A 33 11.97 -10.82 -0.96
C CYS A 33 13.41 -11.20 -0.55
N LEU A 34 14.07 -10.43 0.30
CA LEU A 34 15.42 -10.76 0.75
C LEU A 34 15.40 -11.92 1.76
N PRO A 35 16.32 -12.89 1.63
CA PRO A 35 16.42 -13.98 2.58
C PRO A 35 16.82 -13.44 3.96
N GLN A 36 16.06 -13.84 5.00
CA GLN A 36 16.43 -13.57 6.38
C GLN A 36 17.46 -14.60 6.85
N VAL A 37 18.55 -14.13 7.43
CA VAL A 37 19.64 -14.98 7.93
C VAL A 37 19.57 -15.07 9.45
N PHE A 38 19.07 -16.18 9.99
CA PHE A 38 18.99 -16.41 11.44
C PHE A 38 20.31 -16.90 12.04
N ASN A 39 21.16 -17.54 11.23
CA ASN A 39 22.47 -18.01 11.65
C ASN A 39 23.55 -17.54 10.66
N ALA A 40 24.04 -16.32 10.88
CA ALA A 40 25.09 -15.72 10.06
C ALA A 40 26.37 -16.56 9.98
N ARG A 41 26.62 -17.46 10.96
CA ARG A 41 27.78 -18.36 10.96
C ARG A 41 27.69 -19.47 9.90
N GLN A 42 26.53 -19.71 9.31
CA GLN A 42 26.39 -20.73 8.26
C GLN A 42 26.65 -20.17 6.85
N LEU A 43 26.83 -18.85 6.70
CA LEU A 43 27.11 -18.27 5.39
C LEU A 43 28.54 -18.61 4.93
N PRO A 44 28.73 -18.95 3.65
CA PRO A 44 30.04 -19.30 3.11
C PRO A 44 30.95 -18.07 2.88
N TYR A 45 30.38 -16.86 2.84
CA TYR A 45 31.12 -15.62 2.60
C TYR A 45 31.58 -15.00 3.93
N ARG A 46 32.86 -15.17 4.25
CA ARG A 46 33.47 -14.71 5.50
C ARG A 46 34.75 -13.94 5.24
N GLY A 47 35.00 -12.93 6.06
CA GLY A 47 36.24 -12.17 6.05
C GLY A 47 37.41 -12.95 6.66
N SER A 48 38.60 -12.35 6.57
CA SER A 48 39.82 -12.87 7.22
C SER A 48 39.72 -12.94 8.75
N ASN A 49 38.79 -12.19 9.34
CA ASN A 49 38.47 -12.19 10.77
C ASN A 49 37.29 -13.10 11.15
N ASP A 50 36.88 -13.99 10.24
CA ASP A 50 35.71 -14.87 10.37
C ASP A 50 34.36 -14.14 10.50
N LEU A 51 34.29 -12.83 10.27
CA LEU A 51 33.01 -12.11 10.25
C LEU A 51 32.24 -12.40 8.94
N PRO A 52 30.91 -12.57 9.00
CA PRO A 52 30.10 -12.79 7.81
C PRO A 52 30.06 -11.52 6.93
N TYR A 53 30.09 -11.71 5.61
CA TYR A 53 29.89 -10.67 4.59
C TYR A 53 28.53 -10.84 3.90
N PHE A 54 28.08 -9.81 3.16
CA PHE A 54 26.76 -9.74 2.52
C PHE A 54 25.57 -9.86 3.49
N ILE A 55 25.75 -9.36 4.70
CA ILE A 55 24.66 -9.19 5.67
C ILE A 55 24.48 -7.68 5.86
N VAL A 56 23.22 -7.23 5.87
CA VAL A 56 22.85 -5.88 6.32
C VAL A 56 22.46 -6.00 7.80
N PRO A 57 23.39 -5.78 8.75
CA PRO A 57 23.15 -6.10 10.17
C PRO A 57 22.13 -5.17 10.82
N ARG A 58 21.90 -4.00 10.25
CA ARG A 58 21.00 -2.97 10.77
C ARG A 58 20.15 -2.44 9.64
N VAL A 59 19.04 -3.13 9.39
CA VAL A 59 17.99 -2.60 8.53
C VAL A 59 17.43 -1.34 9.21
N PRO A 60 17.40 -0.19 8.53
CA PRO A 60 16.77 1.01 9.07
C PRO A 60 15.38 0.72 9.64
N ALA A 61 15.06 1.23 10.83
CA ALA A 61 13.83 0.87 11.55
C ALA A 61 12.56 1.08 10.72
N HIS A 62 12.55 2.08 9.84
CA HIS A 62 11.43 2.39 8.96
C HIS A 62 11.20 1.35 7.84
N LEU A 63 12.19 0.52 7.55
CA LEU A 63 12.13 -0.59 6.60
C LEU A 63 11.76 -1.92 7.27
N ILE A 64 11.75 -1.97 8.61
CA ILE A 64 11.28 -3.12 9.36
C ILE A 64 9.77 -2.96 9.53
N PRO A 65 8.94 -3.79 8.88
CA PRO A 65 7.50 -3.70 9.08
C PRO A 65 7.16 -3.91 10.55
N GLU A 66 6.37 -2.99 11.13
CA GLU A 66 5.77 -3.21 12.44
C GLU A 66 4.90 -4.48 12.39
N GLU A 67 4.88 -5.20 13.50
CA GLU A 67 3.98 -6.35 13.70
C GLU A 67 2.52 -5.91 13.46
N LYS A 68 1.77 -6.76 12.76
CA LYS A 68 0.39 -6.44 12.38
C LYS A 68 -0.55 -6.88 13.49
N TYR A 69 -1.48 -6.01 13.82
CA TYR A 69 -2.56 -6.30 14.76
C TYR A 69 -3.61 -7.22 14.13
N GLU A 70 -4.23 -8.04 14.98
CA GLU A 70 -5.26 -8.99 14.58
C GLU A 70 -6.64 -8.33 14.48
N THR A 71 -7.52 -8.94 13.69
CA THR A 71 -8.88 -8.45 13.48
C THR A 71 -9.67 -8.46 14.80
N GLY A 72 -10.35 -7.35 15.12
CA GLY A 72 -11.13 -7.19 16.35
C GLY A 72 -10.34 -6.61 17.53
N GLU A 73 -9.03 -6.41 17.41
CA GLU A 73 -8.23 -5.76 18.46
C GLU A 73 -8.59 -4.28 18.60
N HIS A 74 -8.66 -3.82 19.85
CA HIS A 74 -8.86 -2.42 20.20
C HIS A 74 -7.50 -1.76 20.42
N LEU A 75 -7.27 -0.64 19.74
CA LEU A 75 -6.00 0.10 19.80
C LEU A 75 -6.28 1.58 19.98
N LEU A 76 -5.36 2.28 20.62
CA LEU A 76 -5.41 3.73 20.70
C LEU A 76 -5.02 4.35 19.36
N CYS A 77 -5.79 5.33 18.91
CA CYS A 77 -5.42 6.16 17.77
C CYS A 77 -4.15 6.93 18.10
N ARG A 78 -3.14 6.84 17.23
CA ARG A 78 -1.83 7.50 17.43
C ARG A 78 -1.88 9.04 17.33
N LEU A 79 -3.03 9.63 17.01
CA LEU A 79 -3.24 11.07 16.88
C LEU A 79 -4.05 11.68 18.02
N CYS A 80 -5.06 10.98 18.54
CA CYS A 80 -6.01 11.51 19.53
C CYS A 80 -6.26 10.58 20.73
N ASP A 81 -5.51 9.48 20.82
CA ASP A 81 -5.62 8.45 21.87
C ASP A 81 -7.01 7.83 22.06
N THR A 82 -7.94 8.03 21.12
CA THR A 82 -9.26 7.35 21.15
C THR A 82 -9.07 5.86 20.88
N GLU A 83 -9.68 5.02 21.71
CA GLU A 83 -9.71 3.57 21.50
C GLU A 83 -10.63 3.19 20.33
N VAL A 84 -10.08 2.49 19.34
CA VAL A 84 -10.78 2.11 18.12
C VAL A 84 -10.40 0.69 17.71
N VAL A 85 -11.39 -0.09 17.28
CA VAL A 85 -11.17 -1.41 16.69
C VAL A 85 -10.36 -1.29 15.39
N ILE A 86 -9.33 -2.12 15.18
CA ILE A 86 -8.37 -1.91 14.09
C ILE A 86 -9.00 -1.80 12.69
N GLU A 87 -10.08 -2.54 12.40
CA GLU A 87 -10.81 -2.46 11.13
C GLU A 87 -11.47 -1.08 10.89
N LYS A 88 -11.75 -0.34 11.97
CA LYS A 88 -12.33 1.02 11.94
C LYS A 88 -11.27 2.11 12.02
N MET A 89 -10.04 1.78 12.40
CA MET A 89 -8.95 2.74 12.62
C MET A 89 -8.64 3.59 11.39
N ARG A 90 -8.61 3.01 10.18
CA ARG A 90 -8.44 3.76 8.92
C ARG A 90 -9.53 4.80 8.70
N SER A 91 -10.78 4.48 9.04
CA SER A 91 -11.88 5.43 8.90
C SER A 91 -11.76 6.55 9.92
N HIS A 92 -11.37 6.22 11.15
CA HIS A 92 -11.13 7.19 12.21
C HIS A 92 -9.97 8.14 11.87
N VAL A 93 -8.80 7.60 11.50
CA VAL A 93 -7.64 8.37 11.04
C VAL A 93 -7.95 9.18 9.78
N GLY A 94 -8.69 8.61 8.84
CA GLY A 94 -9.14 9.31 7.64
C GLY A 94 -9.92 10.58 7.95
N ARG A 95 -10.72 10.60 9.02
CA ARG A 95 -11.45 11.81 9.46
C ARG A 95 -10.48 12.92 9.88
N HIS A 96 -9.48 12.58 10.69
CA HIS A 96 -8.44 13.53 11.10
C HIS A 96 -7.73 14.14 9.88
N ILE A 97 -7.27 13.28 8.95
CA ILE A 97 -6.57 13.71 7.74
C ILE A 97 -7.48 14.60 6.86
N LEU A 98 -8.75 14.22 6.69
CA LEU A 98 -9.67 14.97 5.84
C LEU A 98 -10.03 16.35 6.44
N LEU A 99 -10.26 16.43 7.75
CA LEU A 99 -10.47 17.72 8.43
C LEU A 99 -9.27 18.64 8.25
N LYS A 100 -8.05 18.11 8.44
CA LYS A 100 -6.81 18.85 8.19
C LYS A 100 -6.70 19.32 6.74
N ALA A 101 -6.95 18.44 5.76
CA ALA A 101 -6.91 18.77 4.33
C ALA A 101 -7.97 19.82 3.92
N ARG A 102 -9.02 20.00 4.72
CA ARG A 102 -10.07 21.01 4.53
C ARG A 102 -9.87 22.27 5.39
N ASN A 103 -8.74 22.37 6.09
CA ASN A 103 -8.44 23.45 7.04
C ASN A 103 -9.55 23.63 8.08
N LEU A 104 -10.07 22.51 8.60
CA LEU A 104 -11.08 22.49 9.65
C LEU A 104 -10.46 22.07 10.99
N PRO A 105 -10.93 22.63 12.11
CA PRO A 105 -10.51 22.17 13.43
C PRO A 105 -10.98 20.73 13.64
N ASP A 106 -10.14 19.92 14.29
CA ASP A 106 -10.55 18.60 14.76
C ASP A 106 -10.64 18.61 16.28
N PRO A 107 -11.86 18.56 16.85
CA PRO A 107 -12.05 18.59 18.30
C PRO A 107 -11.33 17.45 19.04
N LEU A 108 -11.05 16.34 18.37
CA LEU A 108 -10.35 15.20 18.97
C LEU A 108 -8.83 15.40 19.02
N LEU A 109 -8.28 16.40 18.33
CA LEU A 109 -6.85 16.71 18.35
C LEU A 109 -6.52 17.90 19.26
N ASP A 110 -7.44 18.34 20.11
CA ASP A 110 -7.18 19.43 21.05
C ASP A 110 -6.06 19.02 22.04
N GLY A 111 -5.00 19.81 22.10
CA GLY A 111 -3.79 19.50 22.86
C GLY A 111 -2.84 18.45 22.25
N HIS A 112 -3.16 17.87 21.09
CA HIS A 112 -2.30 16.90 20.40
C HIS A 112 -1.43 17.56 19.31
N PRO A 113 -0.29 16.94 18.92
CA PRO A 113 0.52 17.44 17.81
C PRO A 113 -0.26 17.51 16.49
N PRO A 114 0.03 18.49 15.63
CA PRO A 114 -0.63 18.59 14.33
C PRO A 114 -0.29 17.40 13.43
N ILE A 115 -1.24 17.02 12.58
CA ILE A 115 -1.01 16.03 11.53
C ILE A 115 0.07 16.56 10.56
N GLY A 116 1.05 15.72 10.24
CA GLY A 116 2.13 16.03 9.30
C GLY A 116 1.65 16.18 7.85
N VAL A 117 2.59 16.43 6.93
CA VAL A 117 2.30 16.70 5.50
C VAL A 117 1.91 15.44 4.73
N ASP A 118 2.56 14.31 4.99
CA ASP A 118 2.24 13.01 4.37
C ASP A 118 1.89 11.96 5.45
N PRO A 119 0.70 12.09 6.07
CA PRO A 119 0.27 11.16 7.10
C PRO A 119 -0.11 9.80 6.50
N CYS A 120 0.28 8.72 7.17
CA CYS A 120 -0.18 7.37 6.86
C CYS A 120 -1.70 7.25 7.04
N GLY A 121 -2.41 6.77 6.03
CA GLY A 121 -3.87 6.56 6.13
C GLY A 121 -4.31 5.52 7.16
N PHE A 122 -3.41 4.69 7.67
CA PHE A 122 -3.71 3.72 8.74
C PHE A 122 -3.55 4.27 10.15
N CYS A 123 -2.48 5.02 10.42
CA CYS A 123 -2.12 5.45 11.78
C CYS A 123 -1.94 6.97 11.95
N GLY A 124 -1.98 7.73 10.86
CA GLY A 124 -1.90 9.19 10.85
C GLY A 124 -0.49 9.77 11.01
N ARG A 125 0.51 8.97 11.39
CA ARG A 125 1.90 9.41 11.53
C ARG A 125 2.63 9.41 10.19
N SER A 126 3.71 10.18 10.09
CA SER A 126 4.67 10.12 8.98
C SER A 126 5.63 8.93 9.13
N GLY A 127 6.39 8.62 8.07
CA GLY A 127 7.45 7.60 8.10
C GLY A 127 6.99 6.17 7.88
N CYS A 128 5.69 5.92 7.73
CA CYS A 128 5.19 4.62 7.28
C CYS A 128 5.28 4.53 5.76
N PHE A 129 5.80 3.42 5.25
CA PHE A 129 5.84 3.13 3.82
C PHE A 129 4.60 2.33 3.43
N THR A 130 4.02 2.66 2.28
CA THR A 130 2.88 1.93 1.71
C THR A 130 3.05 1.84 0.20
N VAL A 131 2.97 0.63 -0.34
CA VAL A 131 3.06 0.35 -1.77
C VAL A 131 1.81 -0.38 -2.21
N LEU A 132 1.23 0.07 -3.31
CA LEU A 132 0.15 -0.61 -3.99
C LEU A 132 0.74 -1.45 -5.12
N SER A 133 0.33 -2.71 -5.23
CA SER A 133 0.76 -3.58 -6.33
C SER A 133 -0.45 -4.15 -7.07
N VAL A 134 -0.31 -4.32 -8.38
CA VAL A 134 -1.35 -4.91 -9.24
C VAL A 134 -0.95 -6.33 -9.61
N LYS A 135 -1.77 -7.32 -9.23
CA LYS A 135 -1.61 -8.73 -9.63
C LYS A 135 -2.85 -9.19 -10.37
N GLY A 136 -2.78 -9.23 -11.70
CA GLY A 136 -3.94 -9.46 -12.55
C GLY A 136 -4.96 -8.33 -12.38
N LYS A 137 -6.16 -8.66 -11.89
CA LYS A 137 -7.21 -7.67 -11.58
C LYS A 137 -7.23 -7.25 -10.09
N ALA A 138 -6.42 -7.88 -9.24
CA ALA A 138 -6.42 -7.64 -7.81
C ALA A 138 -5.36 -6.60 -7.42
N LEU A 139 -5.77 -5.64 -6.58
CA LEU A 139 -4.89 -4.66 -5.95
C LEU A 139 -4.54 -5.14 -4.55
N THR A 140 -3.24 -5.16 -4.24
CA THR A 140 -2.70 -5.59 -2.94
C THR A 140 -1.91 -4.46 -2.31
N ILE A 141 -2.18 -4.17 -1.04
CA ILE A 141 -1.48 -3.16 -0.25
C ILE A 141 -0.35 -3.84 0.53
N HIS A 142 0.87 -3.32 0.37
CA HIS A 142 2.01 -3.63 1.22
C HIS A 142 2.28 -2.42 2.11
N SER A 143 2.44 -2.61 3.41
CA SER A 143 2.67 -1.49 4.33
C SER A 143 3.58 -1.88 5.48
N SER A 144 4.49 -0.98 5.87
CA SER A 144 5.29 -1.13 7.08
C SER A 144 4.52 -0.78 8.36
N CYS A 145 3.36 -0.11 8.26
CA CYS A 145 2.56 0.32 9.40
C CYS A 145 1.88 -0.84 10.13
N GLY A 146 1.99 -0.94 11.45
CA GLY A 146 1.38 -2.03 12.22
C GLY A 146 -0.15 -1.99 12.20
N TYR A 147 -0.71 -0.79 11.97
CA TYR A 147 -2.15 -0.53 11.90
C TYR A 147 -2.77 -0.97 10.54
N HIS A 148 -1.97 -1.52 9.63
CA HIS A 148 -2.47 -2.20 8.44
C HIS A 148 -2.95 -3.62 8.81
N TYR A 149 -4.27 -3.79 9.01
CA TYR A 149 -4.83 -5.10 9.33
C TYR A 149 -4.85 -6.03 8.11
N GLN A 150 -4.43 -7.28 8.30
CA GLN A 150 -4.13 -8.22 7.21
C GLN A 150 -5.35 -8.60 6.34
N ARG A 151 -6.56 -8.57 6.92
CA ARG A 151 -7.80 -8.98 6.23
C ARG A 151 -8.45 -7.88 5.40
N MET A 152 -7.80 -6.72 5.27
CA MET A 152 -8.32 -5.60 4.49
C MET A 152 -8.46 -5.98 3.03
N LYS A 153 -9.65 -5.75 2.46
CA LYS A 153 -9.90 -5.92 1.02
C LYS A 153 -9.91 -4.55 0.36
N TYR A 154 -8.94 -4.29 -0.52
CA TYR A 154 -8.80 -3.01 -1.23
C TYR A 154 -10.11 -2.58 -1.90
N ALA A 155 -10.74 -3.46 -2.68
CA ALA A 155 -11.96 -3.15 -3.43
C ALA A 155 -13.16 -2.73 -2.55
N LEU A 156 -13.26 -3.25 -1.33
CA LEU A 156 -14.29 -2.82 -0.37
C LEU A 156 -13.91 -1.50 0.29
N ALA A 157 -12.62 -1.34 0.60
CA ALA A 157 -12.09 -0.15 1.26
C ALA A 157 -12.06 1.09 0.35
N SER A 158 -12.07 0.91 -0.97
CA SER A 158 -12.12 1.98 -1.97
C SER A 158 -13.53 2.48 -2.26
N VAL A 159 -14.56 1.88 -1.68
CA VAL A 159 -15.98 2.25 -1.88
C VAL A 159 -16.54 2.83 -0.60
N SER A 160 -17.11 4.04 -0.69
CA SER A 160 -17.73 4.70 0.45
C SER A 160 -19.09 4.06 0.75
N THR A 161 -19.30 3.62 1.98
CA THR A 161 -20.58 3.03 2.44
C THR A 161 -21.07 3.72 3.70
N LYS A 162 -22.32 3.46 4.11
CA LYS A 162 -22.85 4.00 5.37
C LYS A 162 -22.05 3.55 6.59
N SER A 163 -21.56 2.30 6.61
CA SER A 163 -20.83 1.71 7.75
C SER A 163 -19.30 1.86 7.66
N SER A 164 -18.79 2.30 6.51
CA SER A 164 -17.38 2.61 6.24
C SER A 164 -17.31 3.76 5.24
N PRO A 165 -17.50 5.02 5.69
CA PRO A 165 -17.55 6.17 4.78
C PRO A 165 -16.19 6.53 4.18
N CYS A 166 -15.08 6.22 4.86
CA CYS A 166 -13.74 6.56 4.41
C CYS A 166 -13.26 5.70 3.23
N THR A 167 -12.88 6.36 2.13
CA THR A 167 -12.22 5.77 0.96
C THR A 167 -10.73 6.12 0.90
N ASN A 168 -10.13 6.61 1.99
CA ASN A 168 -8.70 6.87 2.05
C ASN A 168 -7.93 5.54 1.92
N VAL A 169 -7.54 5.20 0.70
CA VAL A 169 -6.72 4.04 0.31
C VAL A 169 -5.48 4.56 -0.43
N PRO A 170 -4.38 3.79 -0.46
CA PRO A 170 -3.31 4.08 -1.39
C PRO A 170 -3.82 4.00 -2.83
N ILE A 171 -3.36 4.89 -3.69
CA ILE A 171 -3.61 4.93 -5.14
C ILE A 171 -2.28 5.15 -5.87
N HIS A 172 -2.20 4.76 -7.14
CA HIS A 172 -1.06 5.14 -7.99
C HIS A 172 -1.25 6.54 -8.54
N CYS A 173 -0.22 7.38 -8.44
CA CYS A 173 -0.20 8.65 -9.16
C CYS A 173 0.07 8.38 -10.64
N ALA A 174 -0.93 8.63 -11.51
CA ALA A 174 -0.80 8.40 -12.94
C ALA A 174 0.14 9.40 -13.65
N LEU A 175 0.59 10.44 -12.94
CA LEU A 175 1.52 11.46 -13.44
C LEU A 175 2.97 11.19 -13.05
N CYS A 176 3.20 10.40 -12.00
CA CYS A 176 4.54 9.99 -11.60
C CYS A 176 5.14 8.99 -12.60
N PRO A 177 6.45 9.07 -12.86
CA PRO A 177 7.16 8.05 -13.63
C PRO A 177 6.93 6.66 -13.06
N VAL A 178 6.87 5.69 -13.96
CA VAL A 178 6.79 4.27 -13.60
C VAL A 178 8.16 3.81 -13.10
N SER A 179 8.20 3.19 -11.94
CA SER A 179 9.42 2.63 -11.36
C SER A 179 9.88 1.36 -12.09
N LYS A 180 11.04 0.81 -11.71
CA LYS A 180 11.55 -0.46 -12.27
C LYS A 180 10.61 -1.65 -12.02
N SER A 181 9.81 -1.61 -10.96
CA SER A 181 8.81 -2.65 -10.65
C SER A 181 7.59 -2.59 -11.58
N GLY A 182 7.50 -1.56 -12.44
CA GLY A 182 6.38 -1.37 -13.35
C GLY A 182 5.20 -0.62 -12.74
N TYR A 183 5.35 -0.09 -11.53
CA TYR A 183 4.31 0.68 -10.83
C TYR A 183 4.69 2.15 -10.69
N SER A 184 3.73 3.06 -10.88
CA SER A 184 3.89 4.47 -10.51
C SER A 184 3.85 4.65 -9.00
N ARG A 185 4.38 5.78 -8.52
CA ARG A 185 4.41 6.14 -7.10
C ARG A 185 3.05 5.93 -6.41
N THR A 186 3.08 5.26 -5.26
CA THR A 186 1.90 5.07 -4.40
C THR A 186 1.73 6.26 -3.47
N ILE A 187 0.52 6.82 -3.41
CA ILE A 187 0.14 7.95 -2.54
C ILE A 187 -1.21 7.70 -1.88
N TRP A 188 -1.46 8.29 -0.72
CA TRP A 188 -2.78 8.20 -0.09
C TRP A 188 -3.80 9.09 -0.81
N LYS A 189 -5.00 8.56 -1.06
CA LYS A 189 -6.07 9.28 -1.77
C LYS A 189 -6.33 10.68 -1.20
N TYR A 190 -6.39 10.83 0.13
CA TYR A 190 -6.65 12.14 0.74
C TYR A 190 -5.45 13.10 0.68
N ASN A 191 -4.23 12.59 0.50
CA ASN A 191 -3.01 13.38 0.36
C ASN A 191 -2.71 13.73 -1.11
N ALA A 192 -3.45 13.15 -2.06
CA ALA A 192 -3.16 13.25 -3.48
C ALA A 192 -3.14 14.69 -4.01
N ALA A 193 -4.03 15.56 -3.51
CA ALA A 193 -4.02 16.97 -3.91
C ALA A 193 -2.74 17.70 -3.51
N ALA A 194 -2.24 17.43 -2.30
CA ALA A 194 -0.98 18.02 -1.82
C ALA A 194 0.21 17.51 -2.66
N HIS A 195 0.25 16.20 -2.95
CA HIS A 195 1.27 15.62 -3.82
C HIS A 195 1.26 16.23 -5.23
N LEU A 196 0.09 16.45 -5.84
CA LEU A 196 0.00 17.09 -7.16
C LEU A 196 0.52 18.52 -7.15
N LEU A 197 0.24 19.28 -6.09
CA LEU A 197 0.74 20.66 -5.95
C LEU A 197 2.26 20.73 -5.74
N ASP A 198 2.83 19.76 -5.04
CA ASP A 198 4.26 19.73 -4.72
C ASP A 198 5.10 19.19 -5.88
N GLU A 199 4.65 18.10 -6.52
CA GLU A 199 5.46 17.35 -7.48
C GLU A 199 5.02 17.53 -8.94
N HIS A 200 3.82 18.06 -9.18
CA HIS A 200 3.21 18.14 -10.52
C HIS A 200 2.67 19.55 -10.84
N SER A 201 3.28 20.61 -10.30
CA SER A 201 2.84 21.99 -10.50
C SER A 201 3.09 22.56 -11.89
N ASP A 202 3.91 21.90 -12.71
CA ASP A 202 4.33 22.37 -14.03
C ASP A 202 3.27 22.14 -15.14
N ASN A 203 2.23 21.36 -14.86
CA ASN A 203 1.08 21.10 -15.75
C ASN A 203 1.44 20.58 -17.15
N THR A 204 2.58 19.89 -17.30
CA THR A 204 3.08 19.40 -18.60
C THR A 204 2.52 18.02 -19.00
N TYR A 205 1.44 17.56 -18.36
CA TYR A 205 0.99 16.17 -18.44
C TYR A 205 -0.06 15.92 -19.52
N GLU A 206 -0.05 14.70 -20.04
CA GLU A 206 -1.09 14.21 -20.94
C GLU A 206 -2.49 14.32 -20.31
N PRO A 207 -3.48 14.90 -21.02
CA PRO A 207 -4.83 15.08 -20.49
C PRO A 207 -5.47 13.79 -19.96
N GLU A 208 -5.20 12.65 -20.59
CA GLU A 208 -5.71 11.35 -20.15
C GLU A 208 -5.14 10.93 -18.79
N ALA A 209 -3.83 11.14 -18.58
CA ALA A 209 -3.18 10.81 -17.31
C ALA A 209 -3.71 11.69 -16.18
N MET A 210 -3.92 12.98 -16.45
CA MET A 210 -4.53 13.93 -15.53
C MET A 210 -5.98 13.54 -15.19
N ALA A 211 -6.79 13.17 -16.18
CA ALA A 211 -8.15 12.70 -15.96
C ALA A 211 -8.20 11.42 -15.10
N ARG A 212 -7.33 10.43 -15.36
CA ARG A 212 -7.18 9.23 -14.52
C ARG A 212 -6.85 9.59 -13.08
N MET A 213 -5.93 10.55 -12.89
CA MET A 213 -5.53 10.99 -11.57
C MET A 213 -6.69 11.66 -10.81
N PHE A 214 -7.42 12.58 -11.46
CA PHE A 214 -8.59 13.22 -10.84
C PHE A 214 -9.68 12.22 -10.45
N ILE A 215 -9.95 11.22 -11.31
CA ILE A 215 -10.90 10.14 -10.98
C ILE A 215 -10.43 9.35 -9.75
N ALA A 216 -9.14 9.01 -9.68
CA ALA A 216 -8.59 8.20 -8.59
C ALA A 216 -8.60 8.93 -7.25
N MET A 217 -8.29 10.22 -7.23
CA MET A 217 -8.25 11.02 -6.00
C MET A 217 -9.62 11.55 -5.55
N HIS A 218 -10.65 11.50 -6.41
CA HIS A 218 -11.95 12.10 -6.14
C HIS A 218 -12.60 11.59 -4.86
N ILE A 219 -12.93 12.52 -3.95
CA ILE A 219 -13.69 12.24 -2.72
C ILE A 219 -15.13 12.68 -2.96
N GLU A 220 -16.07 11.74 -2.82
CA GLU A 220 -17.49 11.99 -3.07
C GLU A 220 -18.08 12.95 -2.01
N ARG A 221 -19.06 13.76 -2.39
CA ARG A 221 -19.77 14.66 -1.46
C ARG A 221 -20.44 13.88 -0.32
N ASP A 222 -21.02 12.72 -0.63
CA ASP A 222 -21.66 11.85 0.35
C ASP A 222 -20.66 11.25 1.34
N GLU A 223 -19.45 10.94 0.87
CA GLU A 223 -18.35 10.54 1.75
C GLU A 223 -17.97 11.67 2.70
N GLU A 224 -17.72 12.87 2.19
CA GLU A 224 -17.37 14.04 3.00
C GLU A 224 -18.46 14.37 4.03
N SER A 225 -19.72 14.34 3.63
CA SER A 225 -20.88 14.53 4.52
C SER A 225 -20.91 13.49 5.63
N ARG A 226 -20.74 12.19 5.31
CA ARG A 226 -20.67 11.11 6.31
C ARG A 226 -19.45 11.23 7.24
N MET A 227 -18.41 11.93 6.81
CA MET A 227 -17.22 12.24 7.60
C MET A 227 -17.33 13.56 8.37
N ASN A 228 -18.51 14.17 8.40
CA ASN A 228 -18.83 15.44 9.07
C ASN A 228 -18.07 16.64 8.49
N ILE A 229 -17.78 16.64 7.20
CA ILE A 229 -17.27 17.81 6.48
C ILE A 229 -18.45 18.64 5.97
N PRO A 230 -18.56 19.92 6.34
CA PRO A 230 -19.62 20.79 5.83
C PRO A 230 -19.57 20.92 4.31
N SER A 231 -20.71 20.81 3.63
CA SER A 231 -20.81 20.92 2.17
C SER A 231 -20.25 22.24 1.63
N SER A 232 -20.40 23.34 2.37
CA SER A 232 -19.82 24.64 2.02
C SER A 232 -18.29 24.61 1.95
N ARG A 233 -17.64 23.83 2.81
CA ARG A 233 -16.18 23.67 2.85
C ARG A 233 -15.68 22.78 1.73
N THR A 234 -16.43 21.72 1.43
CA THR A 234 -16.22 20.89 0.24
C THR A 234 -16.26 21.73 -1.04
N THR A 235 -17.31 22.54 -1.24
CA THR A 235 -17.44 23.38 -2.43
C THR A 235 -16.32 24.40 -2.51
N ALA A 236 -16.05 25.12 -1.42
CA ALA A 236 -14.96 26.11 -1.38
C ALA A 236 -13.60 25.49 -1.73
N PHE A 237 -13.28 24.31 -1.18
CA PHE A 237 -12.04 23.60 -1.47
C PHE A 237 -11.94 23.23 -2.97
N ARG A 238 -13.00 22.66 -3.55
CA ARG A 238 -13.00 22.28 -4.96
C ARG A 238 -12.87 23.51 -5.87
N THR A 239 -13.60 24.58 -5.58
CA THR A 239 -13.51 25.85 -6.32
C THR A 239 -12.11 26.45 -6.25
N SER A 240 -11.50 26.52 -5.06
CA SER A 240 -10.14 27.08 -4.92
C SER A 240 -9.06 26.24 -5.60
N GLY A 241 -9.23 24.92 -5.60
CA GLY A 241 -8.28 23.99 -6.21
C GLY A 241 -8.53 23.70 -7.69
N HIS A 242 -9.54 24.33 -8.30
CA HIS A 242 -10.01 24.02 -9.66
C HIS A 242 -10.28 22.52 -9.87
N LEU A 243 -10.74 21.84 -8.82
CA LEU A 243 -11.01 20.41 -8.85
C LEU A 243 -12.42 20.16 -9.40
N PRO A 244 -12.60 19.16 -10.28
CA PRO A 244 -13.92 18.81 -10.80
C PRO A 244 -14.84 18.36 -9.66
N ASP A 245 -16.12 18.66 -9.80
CA ASP A 245 -17.14 18.16 -8.88
C ASP A 245 -17.53 16.71 -9.19
N SER A 246 -18.37 16.10 -8.35
CA SER A 246 -18.79 14.70 -8.50
C SER A 246 -19.43 14.41 -9.87
N ASP A 247 -20.19 15.35 -10.41
CA ASP A 247 -20.82 15.21 -11.73
C ASP A 247 -19.77 15.21 -12.86
N GLY A 248 -18.76 16.08 -12.77
CA GLY A 248 -17.66 16.13 -13.74
C GLY A 248 -16.82 14.84 -13.73
N ILE A 249 -16.62 14.25 -12.56
CA ILE A 249 -15.93 12.95 -12.44
C ILE A 249 -16.75 11.81 -13.05
N ALA A 250 -18.08 11.83 -12.91
CA ALA A 250 -18.94 10.84 -13.56
C ALA A 250 -18.82 10.90 -15.09
N GLU A 251 -18.76 12.11 -15.66
CA GLU A 251 -18.52 12.31 -17.08
C GLU A 251 -17.14 11.79 -17.52
N LEU A 252 -16.08 12.12 -16.78
CA LEU A 252 -14.72 11.63 -17.07
C LEU A 252 -14.64 10.09 -17.03
N ARG A 253 -15.34 9.44 -16.08
CA ARG A 253 -15.43 7.98 -16.02
C ARG A 253 -16.09 7.39 -17.27
N LEU A 254 -17.16 8.02 -17.78
CA LEU A 254 -17.84 7.57 -19.00
C LEU A 254 -16.94 7.69 -20.24
N GLN A 255 -16.06 8.69 -20.27
CA GLN A 255 -15.10 8.88 -21.36
C GLN A 255 -14.02 7.77 -21.35
N GLN A 256 -13.58 7.32 -20.17
CA GLN A 256 -12.55 6.27 -20.05
C GLN A 256 -13.01 4.86 -20.43
N VAL A 257 -14.31 4.57 -20.36
CA VAL A 257 -14.84 3.25 -20.72
C VAL A 257 -14.83 3.00 -22.24
N LYS A 258 -14.62 4.05 -23.06
CA LYS A 258 -14.81 3.99 -24.52
C LYS A 258 -13.65 3.51 -25.43
N PRO A 259 -12.41 3.18 -25.01
CA PRO A 259 -11.37 2.82 -25.97
C PRO A 259 -11.04 1.33 -25.97
N ASN A 260 -11.87 0.48 -26.61
CA ASN A 260 -11.34 -0.76 -27.23
C ASN A 260 -12.31 -1.58 -28.10
N GLU A 261 -13.57 -1.18 -28.27
CA GLU A 261 -14.50 -1.96 -29.15
C GLU A 261 -14.18 -1.88 -30.65
N LYS A 262 -13.16 -1.13 -31.09
CA LYS A 262 -12.86 -0.93 -32.52
C LYS A 262 -11.66 -1.72 -33.08
N THR A 263 -10.95 -2.54 -32.30
CA THR A 263 -9.76 -3.28 -32.78
C THR A 263 -9.87 -4.81 -32.73
N SER A 264 -10.96 -5.39 -32.23
CA SER A 264 -11.17 -6.85 -32.22
C SER A 264 -11.90 -7.38 -33.47
N GLY A 265 -11.54 -6.87 -34.65
CA GLY A 265 -12.13 -7.25 -35.94
C GLY A 265 -11.17 -8.03 -36.84
N LEU A 266 -10.37 -8.95 -36.30
CA LEU A 266 -9.58 -9.92 -37.08
C LEU A 266 -9.49 -11.23 -36.29
N THR A 267 -10.61 -11.96 -36.28
CA THR A 267 -10.64 -13.39 -35.96
C THR A 267 -9.70 -14.13 -36.92
N ARG A 268 -8.50 -14.48 -36.45
CA ARG A 268 -7.66 -15.50 -37.09
C ARG A 268 -8.40 -16.84 -36.99
N ALA A 269 -8.65 -17.45 -38.15
CA ALA A 269 -9.25 -18.79 -38.25
C ALA A 269 -8.44 -19.80 -37.42
N ARG A 270 -9.13 -20.55 -36.57
CA ARG A 270 -8.59 -21.62 -35.74
C ARG A 270 -8.26 -22.83 -36.63
N ALA A 271 -7.00 -23.23 -36.69
CA ALA A 271 -6.61 -24.48 -37.34
C ALA A 271 -7.23 -25.69 -36.59
N PRO A 272 -7.69 -26.72 -37.31
CA PRO A 272 -8.20 -27.94 -36.70
C PRO A 272 -7.06 -28.68 -35.97
N THR A 273 -7.31 -29.02 -34.72
CA THR A 273 -6.42 -29.85 -33.90
C THR A 273 -6.89 -31.30 -34.02
N THR A 274 -5.96 -32.16 -34.42
CA THR A 274 -6.12 -33.61 -34.48
C THR A 274 -6.14 -34.19 -33.07
N GLU A 275 -7.13 -35.05 -32.83
CA GLU A 275 -7.26 -35.91 -31.66
C GLU A 275 -6.19 -37.00 -31.66
N SER A 276 -5.61 -37.31 -30.50
CA SER A 276 -5.37 -38.72 -30.10
C SER A 276 -4.89 -38.84 -28.64
N GLU A 277 -5.55 -39.79 -27.97
CA GLU A 277 -5.04 -40.71 -26.96
C GLU A 277 -4.95 -40.29 -25.48
N THR A 278 -6.05 -40.63 -24.82
CA THR A 278 -6.23 -41.17 -23.47
C THR A 278 -5.07 -42.00 -22.90
N ALA A 279 -4.72 -41.74 -21.63
CA ALA A 279 -4.27 -42.77 -20.70
C ALA A 279 -4.65 -42.44 -19.23
N ALA A 280 -5.07 -43.50 -18.53
CA ALA A 280 -5.39 -43.67 -17.11
C ALA A 280 -4.42 -42.93 -16.15
N GLY A 281 -4.85 -42.41 -15.00
CA GLY A 281 -5.49 -43.12 -13.90
C GLY A 281 -4.51 -43.15 -12.71
N GLY A 282 -4.75 -42.35 -11.67
CA GLY A 282 -3.84 -42.23 -10.53
C GLY A 282 -4.47 -41.51 -9.35
N SER A 283 -5.20 -42.26 -8.52
CA SER A 283 -5.73 -41.84 -7.22
C SER A 283 -4.60 -41.75 -6.18
N ASN A 284 -4.35 -40.55 -5.64
CA ASN A 284 -3.40 -40.33 -4.55
C ASN A 284 -4.15 -40.14 -3.21
N PRO A 285 -3.87 -40.92 -2.15
CA PRO A 285 -4.53 -40.77 -0.86
C PRO A 285 -3.96 -39.58 -0.06
N ARG A 286 -4.87 -38.83 0.58
CA ARG A 286 -4.56 -37.75 1.54
C ARG A 286 -3.96 -38.32 2.83
N PRO A 287 -2.90 -37.72 3.40
CA PRO A 287 -2.43 -38.08 4.74
C PRO A 287 -3.30 -37.40 5.82
N LEU A 288 -3.72 -38.23 6.79
CA LEU A 288 -4.37 -37.83 8.05
C LEU A 288 -3.43 -36.95 8.89
N GLN A 289 -3.86 -35.73 9.22
CA GLN A 289 -3.21 -34.90 10.23
C GLN A 289 -3.65 -35.35 11.64
N ARG A 290 -2.67 -35.73 12.46
CA ARG A 290 -2.83 -36.02 13.89
C ARG A 290 -3.08 -34.73 14.67
N ALA A 291 -4.16 -34.69 15.44
CA ALA A 291 -4.39 -33.72 16.49
C ALA A 291 -3.35 -33.89 17.62
N ARG A 292 -2.66 -32.80 17.98
CA ARG A 292 -1.88 -32.72 19.22
C ARG A 292 -2.75 -32.05 20.29
N THR A 293 -3.18 -32.83 21.27
CA THR A 293 -3.72 -32.33 22.54
C THR A 293 -2.56 -31.86 23.40
N GLY A 294 -2.47 -30.55 23.62
CA GLY A 294 -1.51 -29.91 24.54
C GLY A 294 -2.14 -29.76 25.92
N THR A 295 -1.58 -30.48 26.89
CA THR A 295 -1.93 -30.48 28.31
C THR A 295 -1.53 -29.16 28.96
N LEU A 296 -2.48 -28.49 29.64
CA LEU A 296 -2.23 -27.34 30.50
C LEU A 296 -1.54 -27.80 31.79
N GLY A 297 -0.28 -27.42 31.96
CA GLY A 297 0.45 -27.52 33.22
C GLY A 297 0.21 -26.27 34.05
N SER A 298 -0.55 -26.41 35.12
CA SER A 298 -0.69 -25.45 36.20
C SER A 298 0.59 -25.40 37.03
N SER A 299 1.22 -24.24 37.13
CA SER A 299 2.30 -23.99 38.09
C SER A 299 1.79 -23.02 39.15
N SER A 300 1.53 -23.57 40.34
CA SER A 300 1.45 -22.83 41.60
C SER A 300 2.80 -22.87 42.29
N ARG A 301 3.13 -21.76 42.98
CA ARG A 301 4.11 -21.51 44.06
C ARG A 301 4.81 -20.17 43.75
N MET A 302 5.08 -19.29 44.70
CA MET A 302 4.87 -19.20 46.15
C MET A 302 5.06 -17.72 46.52
#